data_AF-A0A1G1A736-F1
#
_entry.id   AF-A0A1G1A736-F1
#
_cell.length_a   1.000
_cell.length_b   1.000
_cell.length_c   1.000
_cell.angle_alpha   90.00
_cell.angle_beta   90.00
_cell.angle_gamma   90.00
#
_symmetry.space_group_name_H-M   'P 1'
#
loop_
_entity.id
_entity.type
_entity.pdbx_description
1 polymer ?
#
loop_
_entity_poly.entity_id
_entity_poly.type
_entity_poly.pdbx_seq_one_letter_code
_entity_poly.pdbx_strand_id
1 'polypeptide(L)'
;MKKILLACCMVAFLVTLAPSTSQAKATHEKGGPAAFVVGCCWGIREGSEWNEGAGMHWREWCRIVPFVGFVIAIWDGVECSQGIKAHDWAKQNGADWY
;
A
#
# COMPACT_ATOMS: atom_id res chain seq x y z
N MET A 1 21.02 16.27 -14.70
CA MET A 1 19.82 16.99 -15.21
C MET A 1 19.10 16.22 -16.31
N LYS A 2 19.70 15.95 -17.49
CA LYS A 2 19.02 15.21 -18.58
C LYS A 2 18.41 13.86 -18.15
N LYS A 3 19.12 13.06 -17.34
CA LYS A 3 18.63 11.76 -16.82
C LYS A 3 17.44 11.91 -15.85
N ILE A 4 17.42 12.98 -15.06
CA ILE A 4 16.33 13.29 -14.11
C ILE A 4 15.10 13.74 -14.90
N LEU A 5 15.30 14.63 -15.87
CA LEU A 5 14.25 15.04 -16.81
C LEU A 5 13.65 13.84 -17.55
N LEU A 6 14.48 12.93 -18.05
CA LEU A 6 14.01 11.71 -18.73
C LEU A 6 13.18 10.83 -17.79
N ALA A 7 13.62 10.65 -16.55
CA ALA A 7 12.89 9.88 -15.54
C ALA A 7 11.54 10.53 -15.21
N CYS A 8 11.50 11.85 -15.01
CA CYS A 8 10.26 12.60 -14.78
C CYS A 8 9.30 12.49 -15.97
N CYS A 9 9.81 12.59 -17.21
CA CYS A 9 8.99 12.42 -18.41
C CYS A 9 8.45 10.99 -18.55
N MET A 10 9.22 9.96 -18.21
CA MET A 10 8.74 8.57 -18.21
C MET A 10 7.67 8.34 -17.15
N VAL A 11 7.83 8.87 -15.93
CA VAL A 11 6.81 8.77 -14.88
C VAL A 11 5.52 9.47 -15.32
N ALA A 12 5.62 10.68 -15.87
CA ALA A 12 4.46 11.39 -16.39
C ALA A 12 3.77 10.61 -17.52
N PHE A 13 4.53 10.02 -18.45
CA PHE A 13 4.01 9.21 -19.53
C PHE A 13 3.32 7.92 -19.03
N LEU A 14 3.92 7.22 -18.07
CA LEU A 14 3.33 6.03 -17.46
C LEU A 14 2.01 6.35 -16.71
N VAL A 15 1.94 7.51 -16.05
CA VAL A 15 0.69 7.99 -15.43
C VAL A 15 -0.39 8.27 -16.48
N THR A 16 -0.03 8.81 -17.65
CA THR A 16 -0.99 9.04 -18.74
C THR A 16 -1.47 7.79 -19.46
N LEU A 17 -0.71 6.68 -19.37
CA LEU A 17 -1.07 5.38 -19.95
C LEU A 17 -1.87 4.49 -18.99
N ALA A 18 -2.03 4.89 -17.72
CA ALA A 18 -2.86 4.16 -16.78
C ALA A 18 -4.31 4.15 -17.30
N PRO A 19 -4.96 2.97 -17.45
CA PRO A 19 -6.33 2.90 -17.96
C PRO A 19 -7.25 3.72 -17.04
N SER A 20 -7.91 4.72 -17.62
CA SER A 20 -8.78 5.70 -16.95
C SER A 20 -10.11 5.10 -16.44
N THR A 21 -10.20 3.79 -16.29
CA THR A 21 -11.40 3.05 -15.88
C THR A 21 -11.18 2.16 -14.65
N SER A 22 -10.46 2.66 -13.64
CA SER A 22 -10.51 2.08 -12.29
C SER A 22 -11.67 2.75 -11.54
N GLN A 23 -12.81 2.08 -11.35
CA GLN A 23 -13.98 2.67 -10.67
C GLN A 23 -14.26 2.00 -9.32
N ALA A 24 -13.89 2.67 -8.24
CA ALA A 24 -14.49 2.52 -6.91
C ALA A 24 -15.23 3.84 -6.55
N LYS A 25 -16.33 3.74 -5.80
CA LYS A 25 -17.51 4.62 -5.97
C LYS A 25 -18.16 5.11 -4.68
N ALA A 26 -18.88 6.22 -4.90
CA ALA A 26 -19.84 6.96 -4.09
C ALA A 26 -20.02 6.52 -2.63
N THR A 27 -19.17 7.12 -1.79
CA THR A 27 -19.31 7.45 -0.36
C THR A 27 -18.56 6.58 0.65
N HIS A 28 -18.10 7.28 1.70
CA HIS A 28 -17.00 6.98 2.64
C HIS A 28 -15.59 7.00 2.01
N GLU A 29 -15.30 8.07 1.26
CA GLU A 29 -14.14 8.13 0.36
C GLU A 29 -12.99 8.97 0.94
N LYS A 30 -12.01 8.38 1.63
CA LYS A 30 -10.68 8.99 1.59
C LYS A 30 -10.10 8.75 0.18
N GLY A 31 -9.26 9.69 -0.22
CA GLY A 31 -8.57 9.71 -1.49
C GLY A 31 -7.75 10.99 -1.59
N GLY A 32 -6.66 10.94 -2.35
CA GLY A 32 -5.69 12.03 -2.45
C GLY A 32 -4.26 11.52 -2.63
N PRO A 33 -3.24 12.40 -2.62
CA PRO A 33 -1.85 12.02 -2.87
C PRO A 33 -1.32 10.95 -1.92
N ALA A 34 -1.73 10.96 -0.65
CA ALA A 34 -1.32 9.95 0.33
C ALA A 34 -1.85 8.55 -0.05
N ALA A 35 -3.14 8.44 -0.38
CA ALA A 35 -3.74 7.18 -0.83
C ALA A 35 -3.13 6.69 -2.16
N PHE A 36 -2.76 7.61 -3.06
CA PHE A 36 -2.01 7.27 -4.27
C PHE A 36 -0.65 6.66 -3.94
N VAL A 37 0.12 7.27 -3.03
CA VAL A 37 1.44 6.76 -2.65
C VAL A 37 1.31 5.40 -1.95
N VAL A 38 0.37 5.26 -1.01
CA VAL A 38 0.13 3.99 -0.32
C VAL A 38 -0.28 2.91 -1.33
N GLY A 39 -1.25 3.19 -2.20
CA GLY A 39 -1.69 2.26 -3.24
C GLY A 39 -0.60 1.92 -4.27
N CYS A 40 0.24 2.89 -4.63
CA CYS A 40 1.34 2.70 -5.59
C CYS A 40 2.45 1.81 -5.01
N CYS A 41 2.74 1.92 -3.72
CA CYS A 41 3.86 1.23 -3.09
C CYS A 41 3.47 -0.09 -2.41
N TRP A 42 2.22 -0.23 -1.96
CA TRP A 42 1.74 -1.41 -1.24
C TRP A 42 0.55 -2.13 -1.89
N GLY A 43 0.00 -1.57 -2.97
CA GLY A 43 -1.09 -2.16 -3.73
C GLY A 43 -2.47 -1.68 -3.31
N ILE A 44 -3.48 -2.12 -4.07
CA ILE A 44 -4.85 -1.58 -3.99
C ILE A 44 -5.53 -1.83 -2.63
N ARG A 45 -5.27 -2.97 -1.99
CA ARG A 45 -5.88 -3.38 -0.71
C ARG A 45 -5.55 -2.37 0.39
N GLU A 46 -4.28 -2.11 0.58
CA GLU A 46 -3.73 -1.18 1.56
C GLU A 46 -4.15 0.26 1.27
N GLY A 47 -4.13 0.65 -0.02
CA GLY A 47 -4.63 1.96 -0.44
C GLY A 47 -6.12 2.16 -0.16
N SER A 48 -6.94 1.12 -0.30
CA SER A 48 -8.37 1.19 0.03
C SER A 48 -8.66 1.18 1.52
N GLU A 49 -7.94 0.42 2.34
CA GLU A 49 -8.13 0.40 3.80
C GLU A 49 -7.55 1.67 4.45
N TRP A 50 -6.43 2.20 3.92
CA TRP A 50 -6.00 3.57 4.19
C TRP A 50 -7.16 4.53 3.95
N ASN A 51 -7.95 4.28 2.90
CA ASN A 51 -9.09 5.11 2.58
C ASN A 51 -10.31 4.97 3.52
N GLU A 52 -10.32 3.97 4.39
CA GLU A 52 -11.39 3.77 5.36
C GLU A 52 -11.06 4.34 6.74
N GLY A 53 -9.78 4.47 7.08
CA GLY A 53 -9.43 4.81 8.47
C GLY A 53 -8.11 4.24 8.91
N ALA A 54 -7.76 3.08 8.34
CA ALA A 54 -6.72 2.19 8.82
C ALA A 54 -5.36 2.86 9.03
N GLY A 55 -4.75 2.53 10.16
CA GLY A 55 -3.34 2.74 10.37
C GLY A 55 -2.53 1.61 9.75
N MET A 56 -1.57 1.95 8.88
CA MET A 56 -0.63 0.96 8.37
C MET A 56 0.28 0.45 9.48
N HIS A 57 0.46 -0.86 9.52
CA HIS A 57 1.35 -1.50 10.45
C HIS A 57 2.81 -1.17 10.10
N TRP A 58 3.68 -1.05 11.10
CA TRP A 58 5.08 -0.66 10.88
C TRP A 58 5.83 -1.60 9.91
N ARG A 59 5.45 -2.88 9.88
CA ARG A 59 6.03 -3.87 8.97
C ARG A 59 5.73 -3.54 7.51
N GLU A 60 4.55 -3.02 7.22
CA GLU A 60 4.20 -2.58 5.88
C GLU A 60 5.11 -1.43 5.49
N TRP A 61 5.28 -0.41 6.33
CA TRP A 61 6.23 0.67 6.07
C TRP A 61 7.66 0.18 5.79
N CYS A 62 8.12 -0.84 6.51
CA CYS A 62 9.43 -1.44 6.30
C CYS A 62 9.60 -2.16 4.94
N ARG A 63 8.51 -2.52 4.26
CA ARG A 63 8.57 -3.16 2.93
C ARG A 63 9.05 -2.25 1.80
N ILE A 64 9.01 -0.93 1.98
CA ILE A 64 9.50 0.01 0.94
C ILE A 64 11.01 -0.10 0.71
N VAL A 65 11.75 -0.56 1.73
CA VAL A 65 13.21 -0.74 1.64
C VAL A 65 13.48 -2.14 1.11
N PRO A 66 14.14 -2.33 -0.05
CA PRO A 66 14.20 -3.63 -0.73
C PRO A 66 14.67 -4.82 0.13
N PHE A 67 15.78 -4.67 0.84
CA PHE A 67 16.34 -5.74 1.67
C PHE A 67 15.53 -6.00 2.93
N VAL A 68 15.02 -4.95 3.57
CA VAL A 68 14.17 -5.08 4.77
C VAL A 68 12.83 -5.69 4.38
N GLY A 69 12.27 -5.29 3.24
CA GLY A 69 11.02 -5.82 2.70
C GLY A 69 11.08 -7.30 2.39
N PHE A 70 12.22 -7.83 1.95
CA PHE A 70 12.41 -9.28 1.79
C PHE A 70 12.32 -10.03 3.12
N VAL A 71 12.97 -9.50 4.18
CA VAL A 71 12.90 -10.09 5.52
C VAL A 71 11.47 -10.06 6.06
N ILE A 72 10.78 -8.91 5.94
CA ILE A 72 9.38 -8.79 6.35
C ILE A 72 8.48 -9.72 5.54
N ALA A 73 8.72 -9.89 4.23
CA ALA A 73 7.96 -10.82 3.40
C ALA A 73 8.09 -12.28 3.86
N ILE A 74 9.29 -12.72 4.23
CA ILE A 74 9.48 -14.05 4.82
C ILE A 74 8.74 -14.17 6.14
N TRP A 75 8.86 -13.16 7.02
CA TRP A 75 8.18 -13.18 8.31
C TRP A 75 6.67 -13.31 8.15
N ASP A 76 6.05 -12.45 7.35
CA ASP A 76 4.60 -12.48 7.12
C ASP A 76 4.17 -13.81 6.48
N GLY A 77 5.02 -14.41 5.63
CA GLY A 77 4.80 -15.76 5.07
C GLY A 77 4.78 -16.86 6.14
N VAL A 78 5.66 -16.78 7.14
CA VAL A 78 5.67 -17.69 8.29
C VAL A 78 4.38 -17.52 9.11
N GLU A 79 3.98 -16.30 9.40
CA GLU A 79 2.75 -16.03 10.17
C GLU A 79 1.49 -16.49 9.42
N CYS A 80 1.42 -16.27 8.10
CA CYS A 80 0.35 -16.80 7.26
C CYS A 80 0.32 -18.33 7.26
N SER A 81 1.50 -18.99 7.25
CA SER A 81 1.59 -20.45 7.31
C SER A 81 1.09 -21.06 8.62
N GLN A 82 1.10 -20.27 9.71
CA GLN A 82 0.54 -20.63 11.01
C GLN A 82 -0.97 -20.42 11.09
N GLY A 83 -1.60 -19.88 10.04
CA GLY A 83 -3.03 -19.61 10.01
C GLY A 83 -3.44 -18.41 10.86
N ILE A 84 -2.51 -17.51 11.19
CA ILE A 84 -2.82 -16.24 11.86
C ILE A 84 -3.70 -15.42 10.92
N LYS A 85 -4.87 -15.01 11.42
CA LYS A 85 -5.86 -14.29 10.63
C LYS A 85 -5.79 -12.81 10.92
N ALA A 86 -6.25 -11.99 9.97
CA ALA A 86 -6.34 -10.54 10.12
C ALA A 86 -7.04 -10.13 11.44
N HIS A 87 -8.20 -10.73 11.75
CA HIS A 87 -8.93 -10.41 12.98
C HIS A 87 -8.16 -10.71 14.29
N ASP A 88 -7.13 -11.59 14.27
CA ASP A 88 -6.32 -11.85 15.46
C ASP A 88 -5.28 -10.76 15.67
N TRP A 89 -4.77 -10.19 14.57
CA TRP A 89 -3.93 -9.00 14.61
C TRP A 89 -4.72 -7.75 14.98
N ALA A 90 -5.97 -7.61 14.52
CA ALA A 90 -6.87 -6.53 14.93
C ALA A 90 -7.06 -6.50 16.46
N LYS A 91 -7.27 -7.67 17.07
CA LYS A 91 -7.39 -7.81 18.53
C LYS A 91 -6.12 -7.39 19.27
N GLN A 92 -4.94 -7.60 18.69
CA GLN A 92 -3.65 -7.31 19.33
C GLN A 92 -3.22 -5.84 19.17
N ASN A 93 -3.50 -5.24 18.01
CA ASN A 93 -3.00 -3.91 17.65
C ASN A 93 -4.03 -2.79 17.82
N GLY A 94 -5.29 -3.13 18.14
CA GLY A 94 -6.34 -2.16 18.42
C GLY A 94 -7.29 -1.92 17.24
N ALA A 95 -8.31 -1.09 17.47
CA ALA A 95 -9.41 -0.85 16.52
C ALA A 95 -9.00 -0.17 15.21
N ASP A 96 -7.80 0.42 15.16
CA ASP A 96 -7.26 1.11 13.98
C ASP A 96 -6.36 0.20 13.12
N TRP A 97 -6.17 -1.07 13.53
CA TRP A 97 -5.50 -2.08 12.73
C TRP A 97 -6.46 -2.56 11.65
N TYR A 98 -6.14 -2.23 10.39
CA TYR A 98 -6.97 -2.50 9.22
C TYR A 98 -8.44 -2.06 9.37
#